data_AF-A0A3L6ZL77-F1
#
_entry.id   AF-A0A3L6ZL77-F1
#
_cell.length_a   1.000
_cell.length_b   1.000
_cell.length_c   1.000
_cell.angle_alpha   90.00
_cell.angle_beta   90.00
_cell.angle_gamma   90.00
#
_symmetry.space_group_name_H-M   'P 1'
#
loop_
_entity.id
_entity.type
_entity.pdbx_description
1 polymer ?
#
loop_
_entity_poly.entity_id
_entity_poly.type
_entity_poly.pdbx_seq_one_letter_code
_entity_poly.pdbx_strand_id
1 'polypeptide(L)'
;MAAALDWHHSVWSTRILDADALGTVIGIQVSELLESVDSYVDEEETVVSPEGTMRIAEYACRVNPMPVLDAVIEDEKQYREYSKRGRPTVTYDNRSTTSSPEWEYAYYLEHGRPVHEILRAWCGHRAITLQERLAAAEAEVRRLDELLARVLDELKSHNHSIVAEVIESEHVEERITPEKLRPVIDRPLKPSEIPVRYERAPRRWGR
;
A
#
# COMPACT_ATOMS: atom_id res chain seq x y z
N MET A 1 29.03 37.47 11.82
CA MET A 1 28.36 36.19 11.53
C MET A 1 28.18 35.47 12.85
N ALA A 2 27.00 35.61 13.46
CA ALA A 2 26.67 34.91 14.69
C ALA A 2 26.24 33.49 14.32
N ALA A 3 26.95 32.48 14.84
CA ALA A 3 26.49 31.11 14.81
C ALA A 3 25.40 30.99 15.89
N ALA A 4 24.13 30.93 15.47
CA ALA A 4 23.06 30.52 16.36
C ALA A 4 23.11 29.00 16.46
N LEU A 5 23.32 28.51 17.68
CA LEU A 5 23.32 27.10 18.03
C LEU A 5 21.89 26.81 18.50
N ASP A 6 20.99 26.53 17.57
CA ASP A 6 19.61 26.21 17.90
C ASP A 6 19.56 24.82 18.52
N TRP A 7 19.36 24.78 19.83
CA TRP A 7 19.12 23.56 20.58
C TRP A 7 17.69 23.10 20.29
N HIS A 8 17.51 22.13 19.39
CA HIS A 8 16.22 21.46 19.26
C HIS A 8 15.95 20.66 20.54
N HIS A 9 15.01 21.13 21.34
CA HIS A 9 14.73 20.64 22.70
C HIS A 9 14.15 19.22 22.79
N SER A 10 13.88 18.55 21.67
CA SER A 10 13.32 17.20 21.69
C SER A 10 13.85 16.34 20.54
N VAL A 11 14.50 15.22 20.90
CA VAL A 11 14.83 14.14 19.96
C VAL A 11 13.59 13.27 19.82
N TRP A 12 13.27 12.83 18.59
CA TRP A 12 12.14 11.93 18.28
C TRP A 12 10.73 12.52 18.49
N SER A 13 10.61 13.85 18.57
CA SER A 13 9.32 14.55 18.59
C SER A 13 8.82 14.84 17.18
N THR A 14 7.52 15.12 17.07
CA THR A 14 6.89 15.58 15.83
C THR A 14 6.31 16.97 16.07
N ARG A 15 6.58 17.91 15.16
CA ARG A 15 5.94 19.23 15.15
C ARG A 15 4.73 19.21 14.23
N ILE A 16 3.60 19.69 14.73
CA ILE A 16 2.33 19.78 14.02
C ILE A 16 2.19 21.22 13.51
N LEU A 17 2.34 21.37 12.19
CA LEU A 17 2.19 22.65 11.50
C LEU A 17 0.73 22.95 11.12
N ASP A 18 0.00 21.91 10.72
CA ASP A 18 -1.40 21.99 10.29
C ASP A 18 -2.18 20.84 10.92
N ALA A 19 -3.02 21.18 11.90
CA ALA A 19 -3.82 20.22 12.63
C ALA A 19 -4.94 19.62 11.78
N ASP A 20 -5.51 20.38 10.85
CA ASP A 20 -6.63 19.92 10.02
C ASP A 20 -6.13 18.94 8.93
N ALA A 21 -5.02 19.28 8.29
CA ALA A 21 -4.36 18.39 7.33
C ALA A 21 -3.89 17.09 8.01
N LEU A 22 -3.28 17.19 9.20
CA LEU A 22 -2.88 16.02 9.97
C LEU A 22 -4.07 15.14 10.33
N GLY A 23 -5.17 15.74 10.80
CA GLY A 23 -6.40 15.01 11.14
C GLY A 23 -6.96 14.20 9.98
N THR A 24 -6.83 14.70 8.75
CA THR A 24 -7.20 13.96 7.52
C THR A 24 -6.32 12.74 7.28
N VAL A 25 -5.02 12.84 7.58
CA VAL A 25 -4.05 11.74 7.40
C VAL A 25 -4.23 10.64 8.44
N ILE A 26 -4.46 11.01 9.70
CA ILE A 26 -4.60 10.06 10.83
C ILE A 26 -6.04 9.58 11.06
N GLY A 27 -7.04 10.22 10.44
CA GLY A 27 -8.44 9.83 10.51
C GLY A 27 -9.14 10.12 11.83
N ILE A 28 -8.52 10.91 12.72
CA ILE A 28 -9.06 11.39 14.00
C ILE A 28 -8.78 12.88 14.15
N GLN A 29 -9.49 13.55 15.05
CA GLN A 29 -9.21 14.95 15.34
C GLN A 29 -7.89 15.07 16.13
N VAL A 30 -7.08 16.09 15.82
CA VAL A 30 -5.79 16.29 16.52
C VAL A 30 -6.01 16.64 18.00
N SER A 31 -7.11 17.29 18.36
CA SER A 31 -7.49 17.51 19.77
C SER A 31 -7.60 16.20 20.55
N GLU A 32 -8.27 15.19 19.99
CA GLU A 32 -8.41 13.86 20.59
C GLU A 32 -7.05 13.16 20.77
N LEU A 33 -6.16 13.33 19.80
CA LEU A 33 -4.78 12.85 19.92
C LEU A 33 -4.06 13.54 21.09
N LEU A 34 -4.12 14.87 21.16
CA LEU A 34 -3.40 15.68 22.17
C LEU A 34 -3.92 15.45 23.60
N GLU A 35 -5.19 15.07 23.78
CA GLU A 35 -5.71 14.66 25.09
C GLU A 35 -5.07 13.36 25.60
N SER A 36 -4.54 12.56 24.69
CA SER A 36 -4.07 11.20 24.96
C SER A 36 -2.54 11.07 25.08
N VAL A 37 -1.79 12.13 24.76
CA VAL A 37 -0.31 12.14 24.72
C VAL A 37 0.26 13.45 25.24
N ASP A 38 1.47 13.38 25.79
CA ASP A 38 2.18 14.59 26.21
C ASP A 38 2.53 15.46 25.00
N SER A 39 2.23 16.75 25.12
CA SER A 39 2.50 17.77 24.10
C SER A 39 2.79 19.12 24.75
N TYR A 40 3.52 19.97 24.02
CA TYR A 40 3.78 21.35 24.43
C TYR A 40 3.76 22.27 23.20
N VAL A 41 3.66 23.58 23.43
CA VAL A 41 3.68 24.59 22.37
C VAL A 41 5.05 25.26 22.35
N ASP A 42 5.67 25.30 21.17
CA ASP A 42 6.98 25.90 20.89
C ASP A 42 6.81 26.93 19.77
N GLU A 43 7.00 28.22 20.05
CA GLU A 43 6.93 29.31 19.06
C GLU A 43 5.70 29.24 18.11
N GLU A 44 4.53 28.89 18.66
CA GLU A 44 3.23 28.70 17.96
C GLU A 44 3.01 27.32 17.31
N GLU A 45 4.01 26.44 17.28
CA GLU A 45 3.88 25.07 16.78
C GLU A 45 3.57 24.10 17.94
N THR A 46 2.66 23.15 17.70
CA THR A 46 2.40 22.09 18.70
C THR A 46 3.39 20.96 18.50
N VAL A 47 4.18 20.67 19.54
CA VAL A 47 5.16 19.59 19.55
C VAL A 47 4.64 18.44 20.38
N VAL A 48 4.57 17.25 19.79
CA VAL A 48 4.18 16.02 20.50
C VAL A 48 5.40 15.23 20.93
N SER A 49 5.25 14.58 22.09
CA SER A 49 6.19 13.60 22.62
C SER A 49 6.48 12.45 21.63
N PRO A 50 7.57 11.69 21.84
CA PRO A 50 7.85 10.50 21.02
C PRO A 50 6.71 9.47 21.04
N GLU A 51 5.98 9.34 22.15
CA GLU A 51 4.77 8.50 22.20
C GLU A 51 3.70 9.03 21.23
N GLY A 52 3.49 10.35 21.20
CA GLY A 52 2.63 11.02 20.23
C GLY A 52 3.05 10.76 18.78
N THR A 53 4.36 10.87 18.49
CA THR A 53 4.91 10.52 17.16
C THR A 53 4.56 9.08 16.76
N MET A 54 4.70 8.12 17.67
CA MET A 54 4.38 6.72 17.41
C MET A 54 2.88 6.51 17.16
N ARG A 55 2.01 7.17 17.93
CA ARG A 55 0.55 7.10 17.70
C ARG A 55 0.15 7.72 16.37
N ILE A 56 0.74 8.86 16.00
CA ILE A 56 0.52 9.48 14.68
C ILE A 56 0.88 8.49 13.56
N ALA A 57 2.05 7.85 13.65
CA ALA A 57 2.50 6.88 12.66
C ALA A 57 1.55 5.67 12.58
N GLU A 58 1.14 5.12 13.73
CA GLU A 58 0.19 4.01 13.79
C GLU A 58 -1.16 4.36 13.16
N TYR A 59 -1.74 5.52 13.51
CA TYR A 59 -3.01 5.96 12.93
C TYR A 59 -2.91 6.19 11.42
N ALA A 60 -1.83 6.84 10.97
CA ALA A 60 -1.58 7.05 9.54
C ALA A 60 -1.49 5.71 8.78
N CYS A 61 -0.80 4.71 9.35
CA CYS A 61 -0.72 3.36 8.76
C CYS A 61 -2.08 2.68 8.66
N ARG A 62 -2.96 2.87 9.64
CA ARG A 62 -4.32 2.29 9.62
C ARG A 62 -5.22 2.94 8.58
N VAL A 63 -5.13 4.26 8.41
CA VAL A 63 -5.95 5.00 7.43
C VAL A 63 -5.46 4.76 6.01
N ASN A 64 -4.14 4.77 5.80
CA ASN A 64 -3.52 4.67 4.48
C ASN A 64 -2.52 3.51 4.41
N PRO A 65 -2.97 2.24 4.49
CA PRO A 65 -2.06 1.11 4.58
C PRO A 65 -1.34 0.80 3.27
N MET A 66 -1.99 0.99 2.11
CA MET A 66 -1.42 0.58 0.82
C MET A 66 -0.10 1.31 0.48
N PRO A 67 -0.02 2.66 0.55
CA PRO A 67 1.25 3.36 0.30
C PRO A 67 2.37 2.96 1.26
N VAL A 68 2.04 2.68 2.53
CA VAL A 68 3.02 2.24 3.53
C VAL A 68 3.54 0.84 3.21
N LEU A 69 2.65 -0.10 2.90
CA LEU A 69 3.04 -1.46 2.53
C LEU A 69 3.85 -1.50 1.24
N ASP A 70 3.55 -0.64 0.27
CA ASP A 70 4.34 -0.52 -0.97
C ASP A 70 5.74 0.04 -0.69
N ALA A 71 5.86 1.04 0.19
CA ALA A 71 7.14 1.56 0.63
C ALA A 71 7.97 0.49 1.38
N VAL A 72 7.34 -0.31 2.24
CA VAL A 72 7.99 -1.44 2.93
C VAL A 72 8.54 -2.46 1.92
N ILE A 73 7.75 -2.85 0.92
CA ILE A 73 8.21 -3.78 -0.12
C ILE A 73 9.40 -3.20 -0.89
N GLU A 74 9.35 -1.93 -1.27
CA GLU A 74 10.43 -1.31 -2.03
C GLU A 74 11.72 -1.23 -1.21
N ASP A 75 11.61 -0.86 0.07
CA ASP A 75 12.75 -0.84 0.98
C ASP A 75 13.34 -2.25 1.19
N GLU A 76 12.51 -3.28 1.36
CA GLU A 76 12.96 -4.67 1.44
C GLU A 76 13.66 -5.15 0.15
N LYS A 77 13.26 -4.66 -1.03
CA LYS A 77 14.00 -4.94 -2.28
C LYS A 77 15.39 -4.31 -2.24
N GLN A 78 15.52 -3.09 -1.73
CA GLN A 78 16.83 -2.44 -1.58
C GLN A 78 17.73 -3.22 -0.63
N TYR A 79 17.22 -3.60 0.55
CA TYR A 79 17.95 -4.44 1.49
C TYR A 79 18.35 -5.78 0.88
N ARG A 80 17.49 -6.39 0.06
CA ARG A 80 17.81 -7.61 -0.68
C ARG A 80 18.95 -7.43 -1.66
N GLU A 81 19.02 -6.31 -2.37
CA GLU A 81 20.13 -6.03 -3.29
C GLU A 81 21.44 -5.72 -2.53
N TYR A 82 21.37 -4.96 -1.43
CA TYR A 82 22.54 -4.72 -0.57
C TYR A 82 23.05 -6.00 0.09
N SER A 83 22.17 -6.91 0.51
CA SER A 83 22.55 -8.22 1.07
C SER A 83 23.17 -9.17 0.03
N LYS A 84 23.08 -8.85 -1.28
CA LYS A 84 23.74 -9.62 -2.34
C LYS A 84 25.09 -9.03 -2.75
N ARG A 85 25.17 -7.70 -2.83
CA ARG A 85 26.28 -6.99 -3.50
C ARG A 85 27.06 -6.06 -2.57
N GLY A 86 26.58 -5.84 -1.35
CA GLY A 86 27.02 -4.75 -0.49
C GLY A 86 26.40 -3.42 -0.89
N ARG A 87 26.50 -2.43 -0.01
CA ARG A 87 26.03 -1.06 -0.26
C ARG A 87 27.22 -0.14 -0.54
N PRO A 88 27.22 0.62 -1.65
CA PRO A 88 28.23 1.64 -1.86
C PRO A 88 28.06 2.72 -0.78
N THR A 89 29.14 3.00 -0.07
CA THR A 89 29.17 4.00 1.00
C THR A 89 30.46 4.80 0.92
N VAL A 90 30.54 5.87 1.69
CA VAL A 90 31.69 6.76 1.73
C VAL A 90 32.23 6.75 3.14
N THR A 91 33.52 6.46 3.28
CA THR A 91 34.19 6.58 4.59
C THR A 91 34.33 8.04 4.99
N TYR A 92 34.60 8.30 6.28
CA TYR A 92 34.87 9.64 6.80
C TYR A 92 35.90 10.44 5.97
N ASP A 93 36.88 9.76 5.37
CA ASP A 93 37.90 10.36 4.50
C ASP A 93 37.46 10.59 3.04
N ASN A 94 36.15 10.60 2.74
CA ASN A 94 35.58 10.75 1.40
C ASN A 94 36.03 9.71 0.36
N ARG A 95 36.43 8.51 0.81
CA ARG A 95 36.77 7.40 -0.11
C ARG A 95 35.58 6.51 -0.33
N SER A 96 35.32 6.16 -1.60
CA SER A 96 34.31 5.16 -1.94
C SER A 96 34.72 3.81 -1.36
N THR A 97 33.81 3.21 -0.63
CA THR A 97 33.92 1.85 -0.14
C THR A 97 32.59 1.14 -0.37
N THR A 98 32.57 -0.18 -0.21
CA THR A 98 31.34 -0.97 -0.28
C THR A 98 31.27 -1.80 0.99
N SER A 99 30.14 -1.73 1.69
CA SER A 99 29.91 -2.58 2.85
C SER A 99 29.85 -4.05 2.44
N SER A 100 30.13 -4.97 3.36
CA SER A 100 30.03 -6.38 3.02
C SER A 100 28.56 -6.83 2.97
N PRO A 101 28.20 -7.74 2.05
CA PRO A 101 26.84 -8.28 1.98
C PRO A 101 26.37 -8.92 3.30
N GLU A 102 27.25 -9.59 4.03
CA GLU A 102 26.93 -10.21 5.32
C GLU A 102 26.61 -9.17 6.39
N TRP A 103 27.29 -8.03 6.38
CA TRP A 103 27.03 -6.93 7.30
C TRP A 103 25.68 -6.28 7.00
N GLU A 104 25.36 -6.05 5.72
CA GLU A 104 24.06 -5.50 5.31
C GLU A 104 22.91 -6.43 5.69
N TYR A 105 23.09 -7.74 5.55
CA TYR A 105 22.09 -8.72 5.98
C TYR A 105 21.88 -8.72 7.50
N ALA A 106 22.98 -8.69 8.28
CA ALA A 106 22.89 -8.61 9.74
C ALA A 106 22.22 -7.29 10.17
N TYR A 107 22.57 -6.17 9.54
CA TYR A 107 21.99 -4.86 9.77
C TYR A 107 20.48 -4.86 9.48
N TYR A 108 20.04 -5.46 8.37
CA TYR A 108 18.63 -5.63 8.06
C TYR A 108 17.88 -6.40 9.15
N LEU A 109 18.44 -7.52 9.62
CA LEU A 109 17.79 -8.31 10.67
C LEU A 109 17.63 -7.55 11.99
N GLU A 110 18.62 -6.73 12.35
CA GLU A 110 18.63 -5.99 13.62
C GLU A 110 17.82 -4.69 13.55
N HIS A 111 17.84 -3.98 12.43
CA HIS A 111 17.28 -2.62 12.33
C HIS A 111 16.11 -2.50 11.35
N GLY A 112 16.22 -3.09 10.15
CA GLY A 112 15.20 -2.94 9.11
C GLY A 112 13.95 -3.80 9.38
N ARG A 113 14.16 -5.09 9.62
CA ARG A 113 13.09 -6.07 9.84
C ARG A 113 12.14 -5.68 10.98
N PRO A 114 12.59 -5.24 12.17
CA PRO A 114 11.68 -4.84 13.23
C PRO A 114 10.76 -3.68 12.82
N VAL A 115 11.30 -2.68 12.10
CA VAL A 115 10.51 -1.54 11.61
C VAL A 115 9.47 -2.01 10.60
N HIS A 116 9.85 -2.85 9.64
CA HIS A 116 8.93 -3.39 8.63
C HIS A 116 7.82 -4.25 9.25
N GLU A 117 8.14 -5.06 10.26
CA GLU A 117 7.15 -5.87 10.98
C GLU A 117 6.16 -5.00 11.77
N ILE A 118 6.62 -3.92 12.41
CA ILE A 118 5.75 -2.96 13.11
C ILE A 118 4.82 -2.24 12.13
N LEU A 119 5.35 -1.73 11.01
CA LEU A 119 4.54 -1.03 10.00
C LEU A 119 3.44 -1.95 9.44
N ARG A 120 3.77 -3.22 9.16
CA ARG A 120 2.78 -4.23 8.78
C ARG A 120 1.73 -4.42 9.86
N ALA A 121 2.16 -4.62 11.11
CA ALA A 121 1.25 -4.82 12.23
C ALA A 121 0.25 -3.67 12.37
N TRP A 122 0.70 -2.42 12.23
CA TRP A 122 -0.16 -1.24 12.26
C TRP A 122 -1.10 -1.12 11.06
N CYS A 123 -0.67 -1.50 9.85
CA CYS A 123 -1.55 -1.54 8.67
C CYS A 123 -2.70 -2.56 8.82
N GLY A 124 -2.50 -3.58 9.64
CA GLY A 124 -3.50 -4.59 9.97
C GLY A 124 -3.61 -5.73 8.96
N HIS A 125 -4.06 -6.89 9.45
CA HIS A 125 -4.01 -8.15 8.71
C HIS A 125 -4.76 -8.12 7.36
N ARG A 126 -5.93 -7.48 7.31
CA ARG A 126 -6.74 -7.39 6.08
C ARG A 126 -5.99 -6.65 4.97
N ALA A 127 -5.32 -5.55 5.29
CA ALA A 127 -4.59 -4.77 4.31
C ALA A 127 -3.37 -5.55 3.78
N ILE A 128 -2.62 -6.20 4.68
CA ILE A 128 -1.51 -7.09 4.31
C ILE A 128 -2.00 -8.17 3.35
N THR A 129 -3.02 -8.94 3.71
CA THR A 129 -3.53 -10.03 2.87
C THR A 129 -4.04 -9.54 1.53
N LEU A 130 -4.68 -8.35 1.48
CA LEU A 130 -5.12 -7.77 0.22
C LEU A 130 -3.92 -7.41 -0.67
N GLN A 131 -2.90 -6.77 -0.12
CA GLN A 131 -1.69 -6.40 -0.85
C GLN A 131 -0.94 -7.63 -1.35
N GLU A 132 -0.73 -8.64 -0.50
CA GLU A 132 -0.08 -9.90 -0.89
C GLU A 132 -0.82 -10.61 -2.02
N ARG A 133 -2.16 -10.67 -1.94
CA ARG A 133 -3.00 -11.28 -2.99
C ARG A 133 -2.95 -10.49 -4.29
N LEU A 134 -2.98 -9.16 -4.21
CA LEU A 134 -2.87 -8.30 -5.38
C LEU A 134 -1.52 -8.48 -6.06
N ALA A 135 -0.42 -8.40 -5.29
CA ALA A 135 0.93 -8.60 -5.79
C ALA A 135 1.13 -10.00 -6.40
N ALA A 136 0.57 -11.05 -5.77
CA ALA A 136 0.62 -12.40 -6.31
C ALA A 136 -0.18 -12.54 -7.62
N ALA A 137 -1.36 -11.93 -7.70
CA ALA A 137 -2.17 -11.92 -8.91
C ALA A 137 -1.45 -11.17 -10.06
N GLU A 138 -0.87 -10.01 -9.78
CA GLU A 138 -0.09 -9.24 -10.76
C GLU A 138 1.15 -10.00 -11.24
N ALA A 139 1.84 -10.69 -10.33
CA ALA A 139 3.00 -11.52 -10.68
C ALA A 139 2.60 -12.71 -11.57
N GLU A 140 1.49 -13.39 -11.27
CA GLU A 140 1.03 -14.51 -12.09
C GLU A 140 0.51 -14.04 -13.46
N VAL A 141 -0.21 -12.91 -13.53
CA VAL A 141 -0.62 -12.32 -14.81
C VAL A 141 0.61 -12.03 -15.68
N ARG A 142 1.64 -11.40 -15.11
CA ARG A 142 2.90 -11.15 -15.83
C ARG A 142 3.55 -12.45 -16.31
N ARG A 143 3.60 -13.49 -15.47
CA ARG A 143 4.15 -14.80 -15.84
C ARG A 143 3.39 -15.43 -17.00
N LEU A 144 2.05 -15.32 -17.00
CA LEU A 144 1.18 -15.83 -18.06
C LEU A 144 1.36 -15.04 -19.36
N ASP A 145 1.47 -13.71 -19.29
CA ASP A 145 1.73 -12.87 -20.47
C ASP A 145 3.08 -13.22 -21.12
N GLU A 146 4.13 -13.41 -20.33
CA GLU A 146 5.46 -13.85 -20.81
C GLU A 146 5.43 -15.27 -21.41
N LEU A 147 4.59 -16.16 -20.88
CA LEU A 147 4.41 -17.50 -21.44
C LEU A 147 3.65 -17.44 -22.76
N LEU A 148 2.57 -16.66 -22.82
CA LEU A 148 1.77 -16.47 -24.03
C LEU A 148 2.62 -15.87 -25.15
N ALA A 149 3.43 -14.86 -24.86
CA ALA A 149 4.34 -14.26 -25.84
C ALA A 149 5.28 -15.31 -26.46
N ARG A 150 5.89 -16.16 -25.62
CA ARG A 150 6.77 -17.25 -26.10
C ARG A 150 6.01 -18.28 -26.96
N VAL A 151 4.79 -18.63 -26.60
CA VAL A 151 3.95 -19.55 -27.40
C VAL A 151 3.60 -18.92 -28.75
N LEU A 152 3.25 -17.64 -28.78
CA LEU A 152 2.95 -16.92 -30.02
C LEU A 152 4.17 -16.85 -30.93
N ASP A 153 5.35 -16.59 -30.39
CA ASP A 153 6.61 -16.59 -31.15
C ASP A 153 6.89 -17.97 -31.77
N GLU A 154 6.68 -19.05 -31.03
CA GLU A 154 6.83 -20.42 -31.56
C GLU A 154 5.79 -20.78 -32.62
N LEU A 155 4.53 -20.31 -32.48
CA LEU A 155 3.52 -20.52 -33.52
C LEU A 155 3.89 -19.76 -34.80
N LYS A 156 4.39 -18.53 -34.67
CA LYS A 156 4.87 -17.72 -35.80
C LYS A 156 6.08 -18.40 -36.47
N SER A 157 6.99 -19.00 -35.71
CA SER A 157 8.17 -19.71 -36.25
C SER A 157 7.81 -20.99 -37.03
N HIS A 158 6.69 -21.64 -36.71
CA HIS A 158 6.20 -22.87 -37.35
C HIS A 158 5.12 -22.64 -38.43
N ASN A 159 5.04 -21.44 -39.03
CA ASN A 159 4.06 -21.07 -40.07
C ASN A 159 2.58 -21.10 -39.62
N HIS A 160 2.31 -20.98 -38.32
CA HIS A 160 0.96 -20.83 -37.77
C HIS A 160 0.60 -19.37 -37.47
N SER A 161 1.09 -18.43 -38.28
CA SER A 161 0.97 -16.98 -38.03
C SER A 161 -0.48 -16.49 -37.93
N ILE A 162 -1.39 -17.02 -38.76
CA ILE A 162 -2.81 -16.65 -38.72
C ILE A 162 -3.45 -17.01 -37.37
N VAL A 163 -3.12 -18.20 -36.83
CA VAL A 163 -3.64 -18.66 -35.54
C VAL A 163 -3.06 -17.81 -34.41
N ALA A 164 -1.77 -17.47 -34.50
CA ALA A 164 -1.13 -16.58 -33.53
C ALA A 164 -1.76 -15.18 -33.51
N GLU A 165 -2.06 -14.60 -34.67
CA GLU A 165 -2.73 -13.29 -34.77
C GLU A 165 -4.13 -13.29 -34.15
N VAL A 166 -4.91 -14.35 -34.36
CA VAL A 166 -6.25 -14.47 -33.74
C VAL A 166 -6.15 -14.50 -32.22
N ILE A 167 -5.24 -15.33 -31.67
CA ILE A 167 -5.06 -15.44 -30.22
C ILE A 167 -4.55 -14.12 -29.63
N GLU A 168 -3.64 -13.43 -30.32
CA GLU A 168 -3.12 -12.13 -29.90
C GLU A 168 -4.25 -11.07 -29.85
N SER A 169 -5.13 -11.06 -30.86
CA SER A 169 -6.29 -10.17 -30.91
C SER A 169 -7.29 -10.47 -29.78
N GLU A 170 -7.65 -11.74 -29.58
CA GLU A 170 -8.56 -12.17 -28.50
C GLU A 170 -8.01 -11.79 -27.12
N HIS A 171 -6.71 -11.99 -26.88
CA HIS A 171 -6.08 -11.64 -25.61
C HIS A 171 -6.20 -10.12 -25.31
N VAL A 172 -6.10 -9.26 -26.33
CA VAL A 172 -6.24 -7.81 -26.16
C VAL A 172 -7.72 -7.42 -25.98
N GLU A 173 -8.61 -7.96 -26.81
CA GLU A 173 -10.04 -7.61 -26.79
C GLU A 173 -10.76 -8.12 -25.54
N GLU A 174 -10.44 -9.33 -25.07
CA GLU A 174 -11.07 -9.97 -23.91
C GLU A 174 -10.35 -9.69 -22.59
N ARG A 175 -9.30 -8.86 -22.60
CA ARG A 175 -8.56 -8.50 -21.39
C ARG A 175 -9.51 -8.03 -20.28
N ILE A 176 -9.41 -8.67 -19.12
CA ILE A 176 -10.18 -8.33 -17.93
C ILE A 176 -9.63 -7.01 -17.38
N THR A 177 -10.45 -5.96 -17.44
CA THR A 177 -10.15 -4.65 -16.85
C THR A 177 -11.05 -4.41 -15.63
N PRO A 178 -10.70 -3.48 -14.72
CA PRO A 178 -11.58 -3.13 -13.60
C PRO A 178 -12.98 -2.69 -14.04
N GLU A 179 -13.11 -2.08 -15.22
CA GLU A 179 -14.39 -1.68 -15.80
C GLU A 179 -15.23 -2.88 -16.23
N LYS A 180 -14.63 -3.87 -16.89
CA LYS A 180 -15.30 -5.11 -17.33
C LYS A 180 -15.62 -6.06 -16.17
N LEU A 181 -14.85 -6.02 -15.09
CA LEU A 181 -15.08 -6.84 -13.90
C LEU A 181 -16.27 -6.33 -13.06
N ARG A 182 -16.55 -5.02 -13.09
CA ARG A 182 -17.67 -4.45 -12.34
C ARG A 182 -18.99 -5.05 -12.82
N PRO A 183 -19.95 -5.32 -11.91
CA PRO A 183 -21.24 -5.85 -12.31
C PRO A 183 -21.93 -4.85 -13.25
N VAL A 184 -22.37 -5.37 -14.40
CA VAL A 184 -23.21 -4.60 -15.33
C VAL A 184 -24.56 -4.38 -14.65
N ILE A 185 -24.93 -3.10 -14.47
CA ILE A 185 -26.22 -2.74 -13.89
C ILE A 185 -27.28 -2.88 -14.99
N ASP A 186 -28.17 -3.85 -14.84
CA ASP A 186 -29.30 -4.01 -15.74
C ASP A 186 -30.31 -2.86 -15.60
N ARG A 187 -31.07 -2.63 -16.67
CA ARG A 187 -32.20 -1.71 -16.63
C ARG A 187 -33.24 -2.19 -15.61
N PRO A 188 -34.01 -1.28 -14.98
CA PRO A 188 -35.15 -1.68 -14.15
C PRO A 188 -36.12 -2.58 -14.92
N LEU A 189 -36.60 -3.65 -14.27
CA LEU A 189 -37.65 -4.50 -14.80
C LEU A 189 -38.92 -3.67 -15.01
N LYS A 190 -39.58 -3.87 -16.15
CA LYS A 190 -40.91 -3.29 -16.37
C LYS A 190 -41.92 -3.95 -15.43
N PRO A 191 -42.99 -3.26 -14.99
CA PRO A 191 -44.04 -3.87 -14.16
C PRO A 191 -44.63 -5.16 -14.73
N SER A 192 -44.61 -5.33 -16.06
CA SER A 192 -45.05 -6.55 -16.76
C SER A 192 -44.08 -7.74 -16.65
N GLU A 193 -42.81 -7.49 -16.35
CA GLU A 193 -41.74 -8.50 -16.22
C GLU A 193 -41.60 -8.97 -14.77
N ILE A 194 -42.18 -8.24 -13.80
CA ILE A 194 -42.17 -8.61 -12.39
C ILE A 194 -43.20 -9.73 -12.15
N PRO A 195 -42.80 -10.89 -11.60
CA PRO A 195 -43.72 -11.98 -11.35
C PRO A 195 -44.80 -11.57 -10.34
N VAL A 196 -46.07 -11.65 -10.73
CA VAL A 196 -47.21 -11.34 -9.87
C VAL A 196 -47.40 -12.48 -8.85
N ARG A 197 -47.16 -12.19 -7.57
CA ARG A 197 -47.57 -13.07 -6.47
C ARG A 197 -48.98 -12.70 -6.01
N TYR A 198 -49.91 -13.63 -6.16
CA TYR A 198 -51.26 -13.52 -5.59
C TYR A 198 -51.23 -13.95 -4.13
N GLU A 199 -51.15 -12.99 -3.22
CA GLU A 199 -51.33 -13.24 -1.79
C GLU A 199 -52.81 -13.12 -1.43
N ARG A 200 -53.36 -14.15 -0.80
CA ARG A 200 -54.71 -14.08 -0.23
C ARG A 200 -54.65 -13.20 1.01
N ALA A 201 -54.98 -11.92 0.88
CA ALA A 201 -55.20 -11.06 2.03
C ALA A 201 -56.35 -11.65 2.87
N PRO A 202 -56.14 -11.96 4.17
CA PRO A 202 -57.23 -12.38 5.04
C PRO A 202 -58.25 -11.23 5.12
N ARG A 203 -59.50 -11.51 4.74
CA ARG A 203 -60.60 -10.56 4.90
C ARG A 203 -60.81 -10.28 6.39
N ARG A 204 -60.27 -9.15 6.89
CA ARG A 204 -60.67 -8.60 8.18
C ARG A 204 -62.09 -8.07 8.03
N TRP A 205 -63.07 -8.91 8.35
CA TRP A 205 -64.41 -8.42 8.68
C TRP A 205 -64.33 -7.78 10.06
N GLY A 206 -64.81 -6.53 10.15
CA GLY A 206 -64.64 -5.68 11.31
C GLY A 206 -65.14 -6.27 12.63
N ARG A 207 -64.47 -5.87 13.70
CA ARG A 207 -65.03 -5.69 15.03
C ARG A 207 -64.46 -4.40 15.61
#